data_AF-A0A2S1XHJ6-F1
#
_entry.id   AF-A0A2S1XHJ6-F1
#
_cell.length_a   1.000
_cell.length_b   1.000
_cell.length_c   1.000
_cell.angle_alpha   90.00
_cell.angle_beta   90.00
_cell.angle_gamma   90.00
#
_symmetry.space_group_name_H-M   'P 1'
#
loop_
_entity.id
_entity.type
_entity.pdbx_description
1 polymer ?
#
loop_
_entity_poly.entity_id
_entity_poly.type
_entity_poly.pdbx_seq_one_letter_code
_entity_poly.pdbx_strand_id
1 'polypeptide(L)'
;MTETLSKTANAAGESRSTESRPAENRPPENRPAESRLGAYLKDRRAKLDPAAFGFSAERRRTRGLRREEVAQRANISTTWYTWLEQGRGGAPSADVLERIARALMLTDAEREHLFLLGLNRLPTLRYPVGEAVTPRLQRVLDALNPSPALIKTATWDVVAWNRAAAAVLTDYGALPAARRNILRLIFCDPRVRAAQFDWEGVARFVVGAFRADAARAGADEPVRALVEDLSRQSPEFAALWTANDVSHFGEGVKRLRHPTLGTLELEYSAFAVDGRPDLTMLVYNPASPEDAERVRALLA
;
A
#
# COMPACT_ATOMS: atom_id res chain seq x y z
N MET A 1 -35.21 -34.82 72.34
CA MET A 1 -35.89 -33.53 72.59
C MET A 1 -36.55 -33.13 71.28
N THR A 2 -37.76 -33.65 71.07
CA THR A 2 -39.07 -32.97 71.26
C THR A 2 -39.32 -31.95 70.15
N GLU A 3 -40.10 -32.29 69.12
CA GLU A 3 -41.58 -32.26 69.09
C GLU A 3 -42.18 -30.84 69.06
N THR A 4 -42.93 -30.57 67.97
CA THR A 4 -44.38 -30.28 68.04
C THR A 4 -44.86 -28.81 68.04
N LEU A 5 -45.52 -28.48 66.91
CA LEU A 5 -46.83 -27.82 66.73
C LEU A 5 -47.15 -26.45 67.38
N SER A 6 -47.44 -25.50 66.47
CA SER A 6 -48.79 -24.95 66.20
C SER A 6 -49.46 -23.96 67.17
N LYS A 7 -50.14 -23.00 66.53
CA LYS A 7 -51.30 -22.14 66.90
C LYS A 7 -50.98 -20.64 66.92
N THR A 8 -51.86 -19.69 66.59
CA THR A 8 -53.18 -19.57 65.91
C THR A 8 -53.55 -18.08 66.02
N ALA A 9 -54.06 -17.47 64.93
CA ALA A 9 -54.93 -16.27 64.84
C ALA A 9 -54.44 -14.94 65.50
N ASN A 10 -54.84 -13.72 65.12
CA ASN A 10 -56.04 -13.25 64.45
C ASN A 10 -55.84 -11.82 63.88
N ALA A 11 -56.79 -11.43 63.03
CA ALA A 11 -57.06 -10.15 62.36
C ALA A 11 -56.65 -8.82 63.02
N ALA A 12 -56.20 -7.86 62.22
CA ALA A 12 -56.97 -6.68 61.77
C ALA A 12 -56.08 -5.77 60.90
N GLY A 13 -56.69 -5.11 59.91
CA GLY A 13 -56.01 -4.59 58.73
C GLY A 13 -55.33 -3.23 58.87
N GLU A 14 -54.56 -2.89 57.83
CA GLU A 14 -54.36 -1.52 57.37
C GLU A 14 -53.69 -1.50 55.98
N SER A 15 -54.29 -0.70 55.10
CA SER A 15 -53.64 0.02 53.99
C SER A 15 -53.08 -0.78 52.79
N ARG A 16 -53.91 -0.86 51.74
CA ARG A 16 -53.47 -1.10 50.36
C ARG A 16 -52.58 0.06 49.91
N SER A 17 -51.27 -0.16 49.90
CA SER A 17 -50.33 0.59 49.07
C SER A 17 -50.11 -0.20 47.79
N THR A 18 -50.70 0.27 46.69
CA THR A 18 -50.42 -0.20 45.33
C THR A 18 -48.98 0.12 44.98
N GLU A 19 -48.08 -0.84 45.20
CA GLU A 19 -46.70 -0.79 44.76
C GLU A 19 -46.68 -0.95 43.23
N SER A 20 -46.55 0.18 42.53
CA SER A 20 -46.38 0.23 41.09
C SER A 20 -45.03 -0.38 40.74
N ARG A 21 -45.02 -1.57 40.15
CA ARG A 21 -43.82 -2.16 39.53
C ARG A 21 -43.31 -1.19 38.46
N PRO A 22 -42.06 -0.72 38.50
CA PRO A 22 -41.51 0.13 37.45
C PRO A 22 -41.45 -0.67 36.16
N ALA A 23 -41.88 -0.03 35.08
CA ALA A 23 -41.84 -0.57 33.73
C ALA A 23 -40.42 -1.06 33.42
N GLU A 24 -40.35 -2.32 33.02
CA GLU A 24 -39.16 -3.00 32.54
C GLU A 24 -38.51 -2.15 31.44
N ASN A 25 -37.32 -1.65 31.75
CA ASN A 25 -36.53 -0.77 30.91
C ASN A 25 -36.03 -1.57 29.71
N ARG A 26 -36.88 -1.68 28.67
CA ARG A 26 -36.51 -2.31 27.40
C ARG A 26 -35.34 -1.51 26.83
N PRO A 27 -34.15 -2.11 26.62
CA PRO A 27 -33.01 -1.38 26.08
C PRO A 27 -33.39 -0.79 24.71
N PRO A 28 -32.87 0.39 24.34
CA PRO A 28 -33.17 1.00 23.06
C PRO A 28 -32.82 0.00 21.95
N GLU A 29 -33.78 -0.26 21.06
CA GLU A 29 -33.54 -1.01 19.83
C GLU A 29 -32.28 -0.47 19.16
N ASN A 30 -31.31 -1.37 19.00
CA ASN A 30 -30.01 -1.11 18.41
C ASN A 30 -30.21 -0.65 16.96
N ARG A 31 -30.42 0.66 16.75
CA ARG A 31 -30.23 1.27 15.44
C ARG A 31 -28.77 1.00 15.09
N PRO A 32 -28.46 0.16 14.09
CA PRO A 32 -27.07 -0.05 13.73
C PRO A 32 -26.51 1.32 13.39
N ALA A 33 -25.48 1.75 14.13
CA ALA A 33 -24.71 2.95 13.78
C ALA A 33 -24.44 2.88 12.28
N GLU A 34 -24.80 3.92 11.53
CA GLU A 34 -24.63 3.92 10.07
C GLU A 34 -23.21 3.47 9.75
N SER A 35 -23.08 2.37 9.00
CA SER A 35 -21.78 1.86 8.60
C SER A 35 -21.01 2.98 7.91
N ARG A 36 -19.79 3.30 8.37
CA ARG A 36 -18.96 4.36 7.77
C ARG A 36 -18.79 4.14 6.26
N LEU A 37 -18.65 2.87 5.85
CA LEU A 37 -18.66 2.47 4.45
C LEU A 37 -19.98 2.81 3.75
N GLY A 38 -21.11 2.46 4.36
CA GLY A 38 -22.43 2.70 3.77
C GLY A 38 -22.75 4.19 3.61
N ALA A 39 -22.42 4.99 4.62
CA ALA A 39 -22.53 6.46 4.56
C ALA A 39 -21.65 7.04 3.45
N TYR A 40 -20.40 6.58 3.32
CA TYR A 40 -19.48 7.02 2.27
C TYR A 40 -19.99 6.66 0.86
N LEU A 41 -20.47 5.43 0.65
CA LEU A 41 -21.05 5.00 -0.62
C LEU A 41 -22.27 5.84 -1.01
N LYS A 42 -23.16 6.12 -0.05
CA LYS A 42 -24.34 6.97 -0.26
C LYS A 42 -23.94 8.40 -0.67
N ASP A 43 -22.92 8.97 -0.02
CA ASP A 43 -22.39 10.30 -0.34
C ASP A 43 -21.76 10.35 -1.74
N ARG A 44 -20.87 9.41 -2.08
CA ARG A 44 -20.26 9.34 -3.42
C ARG A 44 -21.30 9.18 -4.50
N ARG A 45 -22.26 8.27 -4.31
CA ARG A 45 -23.36 8.03 -5.25
C ARG A 45 -24.22 9.29 -5.49
N ALA A 46 -24.47 10.07 -4.45
CA ALA A 46 -25.30 11.28 -4.54
C ALA A 46 -24.65 12.44 -5.31
N LYS A 47 -23.32 12.43 -5.46
CA LYS A 47 -22.53 13.48 -6.14
C LYS A 47 -22.37 13.26 -7.65
N LEU A 48 -22.66 12.06 -8.13
CA LEU A 48 -22.51 11.69 -9.54
C LEU A 48 -23.65 12.24 -10.39
N ASP A 49 -23.31 12.83 -11.54
CA ASP A 49 -24.29 13.22 -12.55
C ASP A 49 -24.76 11.98 -13.32
N PRO A 50 -26.04 11.58 -13.21
CA PRO A 50 -26.52 10.41 -13.91
C PRO A 50 -26.49 10.50 -15.44
N ALA A 51 -26.60 11.71 -16.01
CA ALA A 51 -26.59 11.90 -17.47
C ALA A 51 -25.23 11.51 -18.05
N ALA A 52 -24.13 11.80 -17.35
CA ALA A 52 -22.78 11.39 -17.70
C ALA A 52 -22.60 9.86 -17.77
N PHE A 53 -23.52 9.09 -17.18
CA PHE A 53 -23.52 7.63 -17.19
C PHE A 53 -24.59 7.02 -18.11
N GLY A 54 -25.23 7.83 -18.95
CA GLY A 54 -26.26 7.38 -19.89
C GLY A 54 -27.62 7.11 -19.26
N PHE A 55 -27.89 7.62 -18.06
CA PHE A 55 -29.19 7.45 -17.41
C PHE A 55 -30.04 8.72 -17.45
N SER A 56 -31.35 8.58 -17.69
CA SER A 56 -32.29 9.70 -17.84
C SER A 56 -32.39 10.60 -16.60
N ALA A 57 -32.07 11.89 -16.74
CA ALA A 57 -32.23 12.88 -15.68
C ALA A 57 -33.70 13.21 -15.35
N GLU A 58 -34.66 12.77 -16.18
CA GLU A 58 -36.07 13.12 -16.03
C GLU A 58 -36.78 12.28 -14.95
N ARG A 59 -37.69 12.91 -14.19
CA ARG A 59 -38.54 12.28 -13.16
C ARG A 59 -37.77 11.48 -12.09
N ARG A 60 -36.67 12.04 -11.57
CA ARG A 60 -35.89 11.45 -10.47
C ARG A 60 -36.14 12.14 -9.13
N ARG A 61 -36.29 11.34 -8.06
CA ARG A 61 -36.34 11.82 -6.66
C ARG A 61 -34.94 11.94 -6.03
N THR A 62 -33.94 11.30 -6.62
CA THR A 62 -32.55 11.27 -6.13
C THR A 62 -31.67 12.08 -7.07
N ARG A 63 -30.83 12.97 -6.51
CA ARG A 63 -29.95 13.86 -7.29
C ARG A 63 -28.85 13.13 -8.06
N GLY A 64 -28.28 12.08 -7.46
CA GLY A 64 -27.23 11.26 -8.07
C GLY A 64 -27.73 9.91 -8.56
N LEU A 65 -26.81 8.98 -8.77
CA LEU A 65 -27.15 7.63 -9.23
C LEU A 65 -28.07 6.91 -8.22
N ARG A 66 -28.93 6.04 -8.72
CA ARG A 66 -29.76 5.15 -7.89
C ARG A 66 -28.96 3.90 -7.48
N ARG A 67 -29.48 3.13 -6.51
CA ARG A 67 -28.79 1.93 -6.02
C ARG A 67 -28.68 0.87 -7.10
N GLU A 68 -29.76 0.69 -7.86
CA GLU A 68 -29.87 -0.19 -9.01
C GLU A 68 -28.88 0.17 -10.12
N GLU A 69 -28.63 1.46 -10.33
CA GLU A 69 -27.72 1.96 -11.38
C GLU A 69 -26.24 1.70 -11.01
N VAL A 70 -25.89 1.92 -9.74
CA VAL A 70 -24.54 1.56 -9.26
C VAL A 70 -24.37 0.04 -9.26
N ALA A 71 -25.37 -0.70 -8.81
CA ALA A 71 -25.33 -2.16 -8.81
C ALA A 71 -25.18 -2.72 -10.23
N GLN A 72 -25.90 -2.16 -11.21
CA GLN A 72 -25.76 -2.51 -12.63
C GLN A 72 -24.34 -2.24 -13.14
N ARG A 73 -23.78 -1.04 -12.89
CA ARG A 73 -22.42 -0.68 -13.32
C ARG A 73 -21.33 -1.52 -12.65
N ALA A 74 -21.54 -1.87 -11.38
CA ALA A 74 -20.65 -2.76 -10.66
C ALA A 74 -20.90 -4.24 -10.97
N ASN A 75 -21.96 -4.59 -11.73
CA ASN A 75 -22.43 -5.95 -12.04
C ASN A 75 -22.70 -6.80 -10.77
N ILE A 76 -23.27 -6.18 -9.74
CA ILE A 76 -23.63 -6.82 -8.45
C ILE A 76 -25.15 -6.76 -8.24
N SER A 77 -25.65 -7.53 -7.27
CA SER A 77 -27.07 -7.48 -6.89
C SER A 77 -27.45 -6.13 -6.29
N THR A 78 -28.54 -5.53 -6.79
CA THR A 78 -29.16 -4.31 -6.22
C THR A 78 -29.52 -4.48 -4.75
N THR A 79 -30.05 -5.65 -4.39
CA THR A 79 -30.41 -5.98 -3.00
C THR A 79 -29.16 -6.01 -2.12
N TRP A 80 -28.09 -6.62 -2.61
CA TRP A 80 -26.83 -6.69 -1.85
C TRP A 80 -26.18 -5.32 -1.69
N TYR A 81 -26.13 -4.50 -2.75
CA TYR A 81 -25.64 -3.11 -2.65
C TYR A 81 -26.47 -2.27 -1.68
N THR A 82 -27.79 -2.49 -1.65
CA THR A 82 -28.69 -1.85 -0.67
C THR A 82 -28.33 -2.25 0.77
N TRP A 83 -28.08 -3.53 1.04
CA TRP A 83 -27.63 -3.99 2.35
C TRP A 83 -26.26 -3.45 2.73
N LEU A 84 -25.34 -3.32 1.76
CA LEU A 84 -24.03 -2.74 1.98
C LEU A 84 -24.14 -1.27 2.43
N GLU A 85 -24.94 -0.46 1.73
CA GLU A 85 -25.21 0.93 2.13
C GLU A 85 -25.87 1.04 3.51
N GLN A 86 -26.68 0.05 3.89
CA GLN A 86 -27.36 -0.01 5.19
C GLN A 86 -26.49 -0.59 6.31
N GLY A 87 -25.26 -1.05 6.01
CA GLY A 87 -24.39 -1.70 6.98
C GLY A 87 -24.82 -3.11 7.39
N ARG A 88 -25.66 -3.78 6.59
CA ARG A 88 -26.24 -5.11 6.87
C ARG A 88 -25.68 -6.22 5.97
N GLY A 89 -24.80 -5.89 5.02
CA GLY A 89 -24.37 -6.78 3.93
C GLY A 89 -23.15 -7.69 4.19
N GLY A 90 -22.63 -7.74 5.43
CA GLY A 90 -21.35 -8.41 5.73
C GLY A 90 -20.14 -7.66 5.16
N ALA A 91 -18.93 -8.23 5.33
CA ALA A 91 -17.71 -7.63 4.80
C ALA A 91 -17.63 -7.86 3.27
N PRO A 92 -17.52 -6.81 2.45
CA PRO A 92 -17.39 -6.95 1.00
C PRO A 92 -16.02 -7.54 0.62
N SER A 93 -15.93 -8.29 -0.47
CA SER A 93 -14.61 -8.73 -0.99
C SER A 93 -13.88 -7.58 -1.67
N ALA A 94 -12.55 -7.71 -1.82
CA ALA A 94 -11.71 -6.73 -2.52
C ALA A 94 -12.17 -6.51 -3.97
N ASP A 95 -12.51 -7.59 -4.69
CA ASP A 95 -12.99 -7.51 -6.06
C ASP A 95 -14.32 -6.75 -6.16
N VAL A 96 -15.20 -6.90 -5.18
CA VAL A 96 -16.47 -6.18 -5.15
C VAL A 96 -16.24 -4.69 -4.86
N LEU A 97 -15.38 -4.34 -3.91
CA LEU A 97 -15.02 -2.94 -3.66
C LEU A 97 -14.36 -2.29 -4.89
N GLU A 98 -13.51 -3.03 -5.59
CA GLU A 98 -12.87 -2.56 -6.81
C GLU A 98 -13.89 -2.28 -7.93
N ARG A 99 -14.88 -3.17 -8.11
CA ARG A 99 -15.98 -2.97 -9.06
C ARG A 99 -16.85 -1.78 -8.68
N ILE A 100 -17.10 -1.57 -7.39
CA ILE A 100 -17.85 -0.41 -6.88
C ILE A 100 -17.06 0.89 -7.10
N ALA A 101 -15.74 0.90 -6.83
CA ALA A 101 -14.88 2.06 -7.07
C ALA A 101 -14.94 2.49 -8.55
N ARG A 102 -14.82 1.53 -9.47
CA ARG A 102 -14.98 1.77 -10.92
C ARG A 102 -16.39 2.24 -11.29
N ALA A 103 -17.42 1.61 -10.74
CA ALA A 103 -18.81 1.97 -11.02
C ALA A 103 -19.10 3.43 -10.61
N LEU A 104 -18.52 3.88 -9.50
CA LEU A 104 -18.65 5.23 -8.97
C LEU A 104 -17.60 6.23 -9.52
N MET A 105 -16.71 5.80 -10.43
CA MET A 105 -15.60 6.62 -10.96
C MET A 105 -14.78 7.29 -9.84
N LEU A 106 -14.50 6.55 -8.76
CA LEU A 106 -13.71 7.07 -7.66
C LEU A 106 -12.29 7.38 -8.14
N THR A 107 -11.77 8.52 -7.70
CA THR A 107 -10.34 8.84 -7.77
C THR A 107 -9.53 7.84 -6.94
N ASP A 108 -8.21 7.80 -7.13
CA ASP A 108 -7.34 6.88 -6.39
C ASP A 108 -7.44 7.08 -4.86
N ALA A 109 -7.46 8.34 -4.40
CA ALA A 109 -7.61 8.66 -2.98
C ALA A 109 -8.99 8.21 -2.43
N GLU A 110 -10.06 8.36 -3.20
CA GLU A 110 -11.40 7.89 -2.82
C GLU A 110 -11.49 6.37 -2.80
N ARG A 111 -10.82 5.70 -3.76
CA ARG A 111 -10.70 4.24 -3.81
C ARG A 111 -9.93 3.72 -2.60
N GLU A 112 -8.81 4.33 -2.23
CA GLU A 112 -8.07 3.97 -1.02
C GLU A 112 -8.94 4.11 0.23
N HIS A 113 -9.66 5.24 0.34
CA HIS A 113 -10.58 5.46 1.46
C HIS A 113 -11.69 4.40 1.52
N LEU A 114 -12.27 4.04 0.36
CA LEU A 114 -13.27 2.97 0.27
C LEU A 114 -12.74 1.63 0.82
N PHE A 115 -11.51 1.27 0.46
CA PHE A 115 -10.87 0.04 0.89
C PHE A 115 -10.53 0.04 2.39
N LEU A 116 -10.07 1.17 2.93
CA LEU A 116 -9.87 1.34 4.38
C LEU A 116 -11.19 1.18 5.14
N LEU A 117 -12.29 1.75 4.63
CA LEU A 117 -13.61 1.63 5.26
C LEU A 117 -14.20 0.21 5.18
N GLY A 118 -13.97 -0.52 4.08
CA GLY A 118 -14.59 -1.82 3.84
C GLY A 118 -13.78 -3.04 4.25
N LEU A 119 -12.46 -2.94 4.23
CA LEU A 119 -11.54 -4.07 4.48
C LEU A 119 -10.42 -3.73 5.48
N ASN A 120 -10.34 -2.49 5.98
CA ASN A 120 -9.28 -2.03 6.87
C ASN A 120 -7.85 -2.29 6.33
N ARG A 121 -7.69 -2.18 5.01
CA ARG A 121 -6.41 -2.28 4.29
C ARG A 121 -6.46 -1.46 3.02
N LEU A 122 -5.30 -1.07 2.48
CA LEU A 122 -5.21 -0.41 1.19
C LEU A 122 -5.54 -1.38 0.04
N PRO A 123 -6.05 -0.89 -1.10
CA PRO A 123 -6.25 -1.71 -2.28
C PRO A 123 -4.91 -2.22 -2.83
N THR A 124 -4.90 -3.41 -3.43
CA THR A 124 -3.75 -3.84 -4.23
C THR A 124 -3.60 -2.86 -5.40
N LEU A 125 -2.39 -2.36 -5.56
CA LEU A 125 -2.12 -1.27 -6.49
C LEU A 125 -1.85 -1.85 -7.87
N ARG A 126 -2.54 -1.33 -8.90
CA ARG A 126 -2.29 -1.68 -10.30
C ARG A 126 -1.74 -0.44 -11.00
N TYR A 127 -0.44 -0.22 -10.90
CA TYR A 127 0.19 0.89 -11.61
C TYR A 127 0.44 0.52 -13.06
N PRO A 128 0.11 1.40 -14.03
CA PRO A 128 0.54 1.22 -15.40
C PRO A 128 2.08 1.24 -15.43
N VAL A 129 2.64 0.14 -15.92
CA VAL A 129 4.09 0.02 -16.14
C VAL A 129 4.51 1.07 -17.17
N GLY A 130 5.46 1.94 -16.80
CA GLY A 130 6.15 2.79 -17.76
C GLY A 130 5.79 4.29 -17.78
N GLU A 131 5.01 4.81 -16.84
CA GLU A 131 4.93 6.27 -16.71
C GLU A 131 6.26 6.83 -16.18
N ALA A 132 6.89 7.67 -17.02
CA ALA A 132 8.07 8.43 -16.67
C ALA A 132 7.85 9.24 -15.38
N VAL A 133 8.92 9.39 -14.59
CA VAL A 133 8.91 10.21 -13.38
C VAL A 133 8.57 11.65 -13.74
N THR A 134 7.72 12.30 -12.95
CA THR A 134 7.34 13.69 -13.24
C THR A 134 8.55 14.63 -13.24
N PRO A 135 8.58 15.71 -14.05
CA PRO A 135 9.67 16.68 -14.03
C PRO A 135 9.87 17.35 -12.66
N ARG A 136 8.82 17.41 -11.83
CA ARG A 136 8.90 17.93 -10.45
C ARG A 136 9.73 17.00 -9.57
N LEU A 137 9.49 15.69 -9.65
CA LEU A 137 10.20 14.69 -8.87
C LEU A 137 11.65 14.52 -9.37
N GLN A 138 11.92 14.64 -10.67
CA GLN A 138 13.30 14.71 -11.18
C GLN A 138 14.08 15.89 -10.56
N ARG A 139 13.48 17.09 -10.48
CA ARG A 139 14.14 18.24 -9.83
C ARG A 139 14.46 18.01 -8.36
N VAL A 140 13.67 17.20 -7.64
CA VAL A 140 13.99 16.80 -6.27
C VAL A 140 15.25 15.94 -6.25
N LEU A 141 15.37 14.96 -7.16
CA LEU A 141 16.58 14.15 -7.27
C LEU A 141 17.81 15.02 -7.58
N ASP A 142 17.68 15.96 -8.51
CA ASP A 142 18.79 16.84 -8.91
C ASP A 142 19.24 17.77 -7.78
N ALA A 143 18.32 18.19 -6.91
CA ALA A 143 18.61 19.01 -5.73
C ALA A 143 19.39 18.25 -4.63
N LEU A 144 19.39 16.91 -4.66
CA LEU A 144 20.11 16.09 -3.69
C LEU A 144 21.61 15.94 -3.98
N ASN A 145 22.12 16.47 -5.11
CA ASN A 145 23.55 16.46 -5.36
C ASN A 145 24.30 17.17 -4.20
N PRO A 146 25.41 16.60 -3.68
CA PRO A 146 26.18 15.48 -4.24
C PRO A 146 25.73 14.08 -3.86
N SER A 147 24.68 13.89 -3.04
CA SER A 147 24.20 12.56 -2.66
C SER A 147 23.60 11.82 -3.86
N PRO A 148 24.10 10.62 -4.23
CA PRO A 148 23.44 9.77 -5.22
C PRO A 148 21.98 9.50 -4.85
N ALA A 149 21.07 9.80 -5.77
CA ALA A 149 19.65 9.54 -5.59
C ALA A 149 19.04 8.91 -6.84
N LEU A 150 18.16 7.93 -6.65
CA LEU A 150 17.46 7.24 -7.73
C LEU A 150 16.04 6.86 -7.32
N ILE A 151 15.20 6.58 -8.32
CA ILE A 151 13.86 6.05 -8.14
C ILE A 151 13.78 4.68 -8.79
N LYS A 152 13.28 3.71 -8.04
CA LYS A 152 13.02 2.34 -8.50
C LYS A 152 11.54 2.01 -8.46
N THR A 153 11.09 1.13 -9.35
CA THR A 153 9.75 0.53 -9.32
C THR A 153 9.66 -0.60 -8.28
N ALA A 154 8.46 -1.19 -8.12
CA ALA A 154 8.23 -2.41 -7.34
C ALA A 154 9.06 -3.61 -7.84
N THR A 155 9.32 -3.71 -9.14
CA THR A 155 10.22 -4.70 -9.76
C THR A 155 11.70 -4.31 -9.67
N TRP A 156 12.01 -3.18 -9.01
CA TRP A 156 13.33 -2.60 -8.85
C TRP A 156 14.00 -2.15 -10.16
N ASP A 157 13.20 -1.79 -11.15
CA ASP A 157 13.66 -1.09 -12.34
C ASP A 157 13.91 0.37 -11.99
N VAL A 158 15.09 0.87 -12.33
CA VAL A 158 15.51 2.26 -12.11
C VAL A 158 14.89 3.13 -13.21
N VAL A 159 14.01 4.03 -12.81
CA VAL A 159 13.21 4.87 -13.73
C VAL A 159 13.62 6.33 -13.74
N ALA A 160 14.36 6.79 -12.72
CA ALA A 160 14.98 8.10 -12.67
C ALA A 160 16.20 8.10 -11.74
N TRP A 161 17.13 9.02 -11.95
CA TRP A 161 18.34 9.18 -11.16
C TRP A 161 18.89 10.59 -11.31
N ASN A 162 19.69 11.05 -10.34
CA ASN A 162 20.46 12.29 -10.46
C ASN A 162 21.87 12.03 -11.01
N ARG A 163 22.61 13.13 -11.28
CA ARG A 163 23.97 13.07 -11.79
C ARG A 163 24.93 12.33 -10.85
N ALA A 164 24.81 12.54 -9.53
CA ALA A 164 25.58 11.81 -8.53
C ALA A 164 25.38 10.28 -8.61
N ALA A 165 24.15 9.81 -8.82
CA ALA A 165 23.89 8.38 -8.99
C ALA A 165 24.51 7.79 -10.27
N ALA A 166 24.49 8.54 -11.38
CA ALA A 166 25.17 8.11 -12.60
C ALA A 166 26.69 8.01 -12.42
N ALA A 167 27.28 8.97 -11.69
CA ALA A 167 28.72 9.04 -11.47
C ALA A 167 29.22 8.00 -10.45
N VAL A 168 28.52 7.82 -9.32
CA VAL A 168 28.99 7.02 -8.19
C VAL A 168 28.52 5.57 -8.24
N LEU A 169 27.31 5.30 -8.74
CA LEU A 169 26.71 3.96 -8.71
C LEU A 169 26.85 3.26 -10.05
N THR A 170 26.16 3.77 -11.06
CA THR A 170 26.10 3.19 -12.41
C THR A 170 25.54 4.24 -13.36
N ASP A 171 26.15 4.41 -14.53
CA ASP A 171 25.58 5.24 -15.58
C ASP A 171 24.37 4.53 -16.22
N TYR A 172 23.20 4.72 -15.61
CA TYR A 172 21.94 4.14 -16.10
C TYR A 172 21.55 4.69 -17.48
N GLY A 173 22.02 5.89 -17.84
CA GLY A 173 21.76 6.52 -19.14
C GLY A 173 22.40 5.76 -20.30
N ALA A 174 23.60 5.22 -20.07
CA ALA A 174 24.32 4.38 -21.02
C ALA A 174 23.73 2.96 -21.18
N LEU A 175 22.83 2.53 -20.29
CA LEU A 175 22.21 1.22 -20.34
C LEU A 175 20.86 1.24 -21.08
N PRO A 176 20.52 0.19 -21.86
CA PRO A 176 19.15 -0.01 -22.33
C PRO A 176 18.17 -0.11 -21.17
N ALA A 177 16.94 0.39 -21.33
CA ALA A 177 15.93 0.41 -20.25
C ALA A 177 15.73 -0.96 -19.57
N ALA A 178 15.67 -2.04 -20.35
CA ALA A 178 15.50 -3.40 -19.84
C ALA A 178 16.67 -3.91 -18.97
N ARG A 179 17.83 -3.24 -19.01
CA ARG A 179 19.01 -3.56 -18.18
C ARG A 179 19.14 -2.68 -16.94
N ARG A 180 18.29 -1.66 -16.79
CA ARG A 180 18.30 -0.74 -15.63
C ARG A 180 17.56 -1.34 -14.44
N ASN A 181 17.91 -2.56 -14.04
CA ASN A 181 17.29 -3.22 -12.90
C ASN A 181 18.36 -3.51 -11.84
N ILE A 182 18.09 -3.14 -10.59
CA ILE A 182 19.07 -3.24 -9.50
C ILE A 182 19.53 -4.69 -9.28
N LEU A 183 18.61 -5.66 -9.34
CA LEU A 183 18.97 -7.08 -9.17
C LEU A 183 19.79 -7.58 -10.36
N ARG A 184 19.40 -7.24 -11.58
CA ARG A 184 20.20 -7.61 -12.77
C ARG A 184 21.61 -7.04 -12.69
N LEU A 185 21.76 -5.81 -12.23
CA LEU A 185 23.06 -5.19 -12.05
C LEU A 185 23.89 -5.93 -10.99
N ILE A 186 23.32 -6.22 -9.82
CA ILE A 186 24.05 -6.88 -8.73
C ILE A 186 24.46 -8.32 -9.09
N PHE A 187 23.61 -9.07 -9.79
CA PHE A 187 23.82 -10.49 -10.05
C PHE A 187 24.44 -10.80 -11.41
N CYS A 188 24.25 -9.94 -12.42
CA CYS A 188 24.67 -10.22 -13.80
C CYS A 188 25.73 -9.25 -14.34
N ASP A 189 26.04 -8.13 -13.67
CA ASP A 189 27.11 -7.22 -14.08
C ASP A 189 28.39 -7.44 -13.24
N PRO A 190 29.47 -7.98 -13.82
CA PRO A 190 30.72 -8.21 -13.11
C PRO A 190 31.34 -6.94 -12.51
N ARG A 191 31.12 -5.78 -13.13
CA ARG A 191 31.67 -4.49 -12.65
C ARG A 191 30.96 -4.06 -11.37
N VAL A 192 29.63 -4.18 -11.35
CA VAL A 192 28.81 -3.86 -10.16
C VAL A 192 29.13 -4.83 -9.03
N ARG A 193 29.32 -6.12 -9.33
CA ARG A 193 29.76 -7.13 -8.36
C ARG A 193 31.12 -6.77 -7.75
N ALA A 194 32.12 -6.46 -8.59
CA ALA A 194 33.46 -6.08 -8.14
C ALA A 194 33.51 -4.79 -7.31
N ALA A 195 32.56 -3.87 -7.52
CA ALA A 195 32.44 -2.64 -6.76
C ALA A 195 31.89 -2.84 -5.34
N GLN A 196 31.26 -3.99 -5.03
CA GLN A 196 30.74 -4.25 -3.68
C GLN A 196 31.87 -4.70 -2.76
N PHE A 197 31.95 -4.12 -1.56
CA PHE A 197 32.95 -4.53 -0.57
C PHE A 197 32.68 -5.94 0.00
N ASP A 198 31.41 -6.21 0.32
CA ASP A 198 30.88 -7.52 0.73
C ASP A 198 29.70 -7.85 -0.19
N TRP A 199 30.01 -8.42 -1.36
CA TRP A 199 28.98 -8.76 -2.33
C TRP A 199 27.98 -9.79 -1.79
N GLU A 200 28.43 -10.77 -0.99
CA GLU A 200 27.55 -11.81 -0.47
C GLU A 200 26.54 -11.26 0.54
N GLY A 201 26.99 -10.39 1.46
CA GLY A 201 26.12 -9.68 2.38
C GLY A 201 25.11 -8.79 1.64
N VAL A 202 25.57 -8.04 0.64
CA VAL A 202 24.71 -7.21 -0.21
C VAL A 202 23.69 -8.06 -0.97
N ALA A 203 24.12 -9.16 -1.60
CA ALA A 203 23.27 -10.07 -2.37
C ALA A 203 22.14 -10.65 -1.52
N ARG A 204 22.46 -11.13 -0.31
CA ARG A 204 21.46 -11.64 0.65
C ARG A 204 20.47 -10.55 1.05
N PHE A 205 20.97 -9.36 1.40
CA PHE A 205 20.13 -8.23 1.78
C PHE A 205 19.18 -7.82 0.66
N VAL A 206 19.66 -7.66 -0.58
CA VAL A 206 18.82 -7.20 -1.69
C VAL A 206 17.77 -8.23 -2.09
N VAL A 207 18.09 -9.53 -2.03
CA VAL A 207 17.11 -10.59 -2.30
C VAL A 207 16.01 -10.60 -1.24
N GLY A 208 16.38 -10.50 0.04
CA GLY A 208 15.42 -10.45 1.13
C GLY A 208 14.53 -9.20 1.10
N ALA A 209 15.12 -8.05 0.79
CA ALA A 209 14.38 -6.80 0.62
C ALA A 209 13.45 -6.83 -0.60
N PHE A 210 13.89 -7.38 -1.73
CA PHE A 210 13.08 -7.49 -2.93
C PHE A 210 11.86 -8.39 -2.70
N ARG A 211 12.04 -9.53 -2.03
CA ARG A 211 10.95 -10.43 -1.66
C ARG A 211 9.86 -9.71 -0.87
N ALA A 212 10.26 -8.90 0.10
CA ALA A 212 9.33 -8.18 0.95
C ALA A 212 8.58 -7.08 0.18
N ASP A 213 9.29 -6.34 -0.68
CA ASP A 213 8.69 -5.32 -1.55
C ASP A 213 7.71 -5.92 -2.56
N ALA A 214 8.08 -7.04 -3.19
CA ALA A 214 7.24 -7.76 -4.13
C ALA A 214 5.92 -8.24 -3.50
N ALA A 215 6.01 -8.82 -2.29
CA ALA A 215 4.84 -9.25 -1.53
C ALA A 215 3.91 -8.08 -1.17
N ARG A 216 4.48 -6.91 -0.83
CA ARG A 216 3.71 -5.70 -0.51
C ARG A 216 3.01 -5.11 -1.72
N ALA A 217 3.67 -5.12 -2.88
CA ALA A 217 3.13 -4.56 -4.11
C ALA A 217 2.01 -5.42 -4.74
N GLY A 218 1.95 -6.72 -4.43
CA GLY A 218 0.99 -7.65 -5.05
C GLY A 218 1.18 -7.78 -6.56
N ALA A 219 2.43 -7.62 -7.03
CA ALA A 219 2.81 -7.61 -8.44
C ALA A 219 3.25 -9.01 -8.91
N ASP A 220 2.40 -10.01 -8.74
CA ASP A 220 2.77 -11.43 -8.82
C ASP A 220 3.39 -11.83 -10.17
N GLU A 221 2.79 -11.42 -11.29
CA GLU A 221 3.21 -11.90 -12.61
C GLU A 221 4.53 -11.26 -13.11
N PRO A 222 4.73 -9.92 -13.07
CA PRO A 222 6.01 -9.32 -13.44
C PRO A 222 7.16 -9.73 -12.51
N VAL A 223 6.90 -9.88 -11.21
CA VAL A 223 7.89 -10.38 -10.25
C VAL A 223 8.29 -11.81 -10.57
N ARG A 224 7.31 -12.69 -10.83
CA ARG A 224 7.57 -14.10 -11.19
C ARG A 224 8.46 -14.21 -12.42
N ALA A 225 8.14 -13.48 -13.49
CA ALA A 225 8.95 -13.47 -14.71
C ALA A 225 10.39 -12.98 -14.46
N LEU A 226 10.57 -11.94 -13.65
CA LEU A 226 11.91 -11.44 -13.28
C LEU A 226 12.69 -12.46 -12.45
N VAL A 227 12.06 -13.09 -11.47
CA VAL A 227 12.67 -14.10 -10.60
C VAL A 227 13.11 -15.32 -11.41
N GLU A 228 12.26 -15.81 -12.31
CA GLU A 228 12.60 -16.92 -13.22
C GLU A 228 13.81 -16.57 -14.08
N ASP A 229 13.82 -15.37 -14.66
CA ASP A 229 14.92 -14.95 -15.52
C ASP A 229 16.25 -14.78 -14.77
N LEU A 230 16.22 -14.17 -13.57
CA LEU A 230 17.40 -14.01 -12.73
C LEU A 230 17.93 -15.36 -12.21
N SER A 231 17.03 -16.27 -11.84
CA SER A 231 17.40 -17.61 -11.38
C SER A 231 18.10 -18.43 -12.45
N ARG A 232 17.76 -18.22 -13.74
CA ARG A 232 18.48 -18.84 -14.87
C ARG A 232 19.87 -18.22 -15.10
N GLN A 233 20.04 -16.94 -14.80
CA GLN A 233 21.27 -16.20 -15.07
C GLN A 233 22.29 -16.23 -13.93
N SER A 234 21.85 -16.42 -12.68
CA SER A 234 22.72 -16.48 -11.51
C SER A 234 22.30 -17.63 -10.58
N PRO A 235 23.15 -18.67 -10.45
CA PRO A 235 22.96 -19.73 -9.45
C PRO A 235 22.89 -19.19 -8.02
N GLU A 236 23.65 -18.12 -7.72
CA GLU A 236 23.62 -17.49 -6.41
C GLU A 236 22.28 -16.79 -6.13
N PHE A 237 21.70 -16.11 -7.12
CA PHE A 237 20.36 -15.56 -6.99
C PHE A 237 19.34 -16.67 -6.73
N ALA A 238 19.40 -17.77 -7.49
CA ALA A 238 18.49 -18.90 -7.32
C ALA A 238 18.58 -19.48 -5.90
N ALA A 239 19.80 -19.69 -5.38
CA ALA A 239 20.01 -20.20 -4.03
C ALA A 239 19.47 -19.25 -2.95
N LEU A 240 19.78 -17.94 -3.05
CA LEU A 240 19.28 -16.94 -2.11
C LEU A 240 17.76 -16.79 -2.16
N TRP A 241 17.18 -16.88 -3.36
CA TRP A 241 15.73 -16.85 -3.50
C TRP A 241 15.10 -18.08 -2.84
N THR A 242 15.62 -19.28 -3.06
CA THR A 242 15.13 -20.51 -2.42
C THR A 242 15.27 -20.50 -0.89
N ALA A 243 16.27 -19.82 -0.34
CA ALA A 243 16.44 -19.69 1.12
C ALA A 243 15.27 -18.97 1.81
N ASN A 244 14.46 -18.19 1.06
CA ASN A 244 13.27 -17.48 1.55
C ASN A 244 13.54 -16.48 2.69
N ASP A 245 14.77 -16.00 2.84
CA ASP A 245 15.08 -14.92 3.78
C ASP A 245 14.31 -13.64 3.41
N VAL A 246 13.86 -12.91 4.43
CA VAL A 246 13.12 -11.65 4.27
C VAL A 246 13.89 -10.54 4.97
N SER A 247 14.00 -9.40 4.32
CA SER A 247 14.61 -8.19 4.86
C SER A 247 13.84 -6.97 4.36
N HIS A 248 14.16 -5.78 4.85
CA HIS A 248 13.56 -4.54 4.38
C HIS A 248 14.62 -3.48 4.17
N PHE A 249 14.42 -2.62 3.17
CA PHE A 249 15.14 -1.35 3.11
C PHE A 249 14.72 -0.48 4.29
N GLY A 250 15.65 -0.27 5.22
CA GLY A 250 15.57 0.75 6.25
C GLY A 250 16.70 1.74 6.07
N GLU A 251 17.42 1.99 7.15
CA GLU A 251 18.67 2.74 7.16
C GLU A 251 19.86 1.77 7.21
N GLY A 252 20.98 2.15 6.60
CA GLY A 252 22.20 1.35 6.65
C GLY A 252 23.35 2.00 5.90
N VAL A 253 24.53 1.39 5.97
CA VAL A 253 25.73 1.88 5.30
C VAL A 253 26.08 0.97 4.14
N LYS A 254 26.22 1.56 2.96
CA LYS A 254 26.73 0.94 1.74
C LYS A 254 28.20 1.33 1.56
N ARG A 255 29.07 0.32 1.56
CA ARG A 255 30.49 0.48 1.23
C ARG A 255 30.76 0.09 -0.21
N LEU A 256 31.30 1.01 -0.99
CA LEU A 256 31.61 0.84 -2.41
C LEU A 256 33.10 0.99 -2.67
N ARG A 257 33.63 0.17 -3.58
CA ARG A 257 34.95 0.33 -4.19
C ARG A 257 34.76 1.06 -5.52
N HIS A 258 34.80 2.39 -5.47
CA HIS A 258 34.65 3.23 -6.65
C HIS A 258 35.96 3.24 -7.48
N PRO A 259 35.90 3.07 -8.81
CA PRO A 259 37.09 2.93 -9.65
C PRO A 259 38.03 4.15 -9.59
N THR A 260 37.47 5.35 -9.38
CA THR A 260 38.24 6.61 -9.36
C THR A 260 38.40 7.19 -7.95
N LEU A 261 37.44 6.94 -7.05
CA LEU A 261 37.38 7.59 -5.74
C LEU A 261 37.87 6.67 -4.61
N GLY A 262 38.21 5.41 -4.92
CA GLY A 262 38.57 4.41 -3.92
C GLY A 262 37.36 3.98 -3.10
N THR A 263 37.57 3.68 -1.83
CA THR A 263 36.49 3.28 -0.93
C THR A 263 35.61 4.48 -0.57
N LEU A 264 34.30 4.35 -0.79
CA LEU A 264 33.28 5.30 -0.35
C LEU A 264 32.32 4.62 0.61
N GLU A 265 31.95 5.34 1.66
CA GLU A 265 30.86 4.94 2.56
C GLU A 265 29.65 5.85 2.33
N LEU A 266 28.50 5.24 2.10
CA LEU A 266 27.25 5.94 1.83
C LEU A 266 26.14 5.41 2.73
N GLU A 267 25.55 6.26 3.55
CA GLU A 267 24.34 5.96 4.30
C GLU A 267 23.14 5.96 3.34
N TYR A 268 22.39 4.87 3.28
CA TYR A 268 21.21 4.80 2.43
C TYR A 268 19.92 4.96 3.23
N SER A 269 18.95 5.64 2.62
CA SER A 269 17.59 5.77 3.13
C SER A 269 16.60 5.56 1.99
N ALA A 270 15.46 4.94 2.29
CA ALA A 270 14.37 4.69 1.35
C ALA A 270 13.14 5.53 1.68
N PHE A 271 12.55 6.16 0.67
CA PHE A 271 11.38 7.01 0.79
C PHE A 271 10.28 6.55 -0.17
N ALA A 272 9.07 6.38 0.35
CA ALA A 272 7.89 6.16 -0.48
C ALA A 272 7.52 7.45 -1.23
N VAL A 273 7.08 7.33 -2.48
CA VAL A 273 6.57 8.46 -3.25
C VAL A 273 5.06 8.52 -3.11
N ASP A 274 4.56 9.59 -2.49
CA ASP A 274 3.12 9.79 -2.32
C ASP A 274 2.40 9.88 -3.68
N GLY A 275 1.24 9.23 -3.79
CA GLY A 275 0.50 9.07 -5.05
C GLY A 275 1.14 8.14 -6.09
N ARG A 276 2.36 7.64 -5.86
CA ARG A 276 3.07 6.63 -6.68
C ARG A 276 3.74 5.55 -5.81
N PRO A 277 2.99 4.77 -5.03
CA PRO A 277 3.54 3.69 -4.20
C PRO A 277 4.13 2.51 -4.99
N ASP A 278 4.05 2.49 -6.33
CA ASP A 278 4.95 1.66 -7.16
C ASP A 278 6.40 2.15 -7.14
N LEU A 279 6.64 3.40 -6.74
CA LEU A 279 7.94 4.04 -6.75
C LEU A 279 8.52 4.15 -5.34
N THR A 280 9.81 3.88 -5.25
CA THR A 280 10.63 4.12 -4.06
C THR A 280 11.83 4.96 -4.46
N MET A 281 12.04 6.07 -3.76
CA MET A 281 13.27 6.86 -3.88
C MET A 281 14.32 6.30 -2.92
N LEU A 282 15.52 6.01 -3.44
CA LEU A 282 16.69 5.68 -2.65
C LEU A 282 17.65 6.86 -2.68
N VAL A 283 18.08 7.30 -1.51
CA VAL A 283 19.10 8.34 -1.34
C VAL A 283 20.30 7.72 -0.63
N TYR A 284 21.50 7.98 -1.15
CA TYR A 284 22.75 7.54 -0.59
C TYR A 284 23.55 8.78 -0.16
N ASN A 285 23.49 9.13 1.13
CA ASN A 285 24.24 10.25 1.68
C ASN A 285 25.69 9.84 1.94
N PRO A 286 26.70 10.61 1.52
CA PRO A 286 28.08 10.37 1.94
C PRO A 286 28.18 10.31 3.47
N ALA A 287 28.77 9.25 4.01
CA ALA A 287 28.84 9.01 5.46
C ALA A 287 29.81 9.97 6.17
N SER A 288 30.64 10.68 5.41
CA SER A 288 31.59 11.67 5.93
C SER A 288 31.65 12.93 5.06
N PRO A 289 32.06 14.08 5.62
CA PRO A 289 32.34 15.28 4.83
C PRO A 289 33.40 15.05 3.75
N GLU A 290 34.40 14.19 4.00
CA GLU A 290 35.43 13.84 3.03
C GLU A 290 34.86 13.09 1.84
N ASP A 291 33.99 12.10 2.06
CA ASP A 291 33.29 11.40 0.99
C ASP A 291 32.39 12.36 0.20
N ALA A 292 31.75 13.32 0.87
CA ALA A 292 30.95 14.34 0.19
C ALA A 292 31.80 15.24 -0.72
N GLU A 293 32.99 15.67 -0.29
CA GLU A 293 33.92 16.43 -1.13
C GLU A 293 34.41 15.60 -2.33
N ARG A 294 34.76 14.33 -2.12
CA ARG A 294 35.19 13.42 -3.19
C ARG A 294 34.12 13.28 -4.27
N VAL A 295 32.85 13.11 -3.86
CA VAL A 295 31.73 13.04 -4.82
C VAL A 295 31.51 14.38 -5.52
N ARG A 296 31.62 15.53 -4.82
CA ARG A 296 31.54 16.84 -5.46
C ARG A 296 32.65 17.06 -6.50
N ALA A 297 33.88 16.67 -6.18
CA ALA A 297 35.00 16.76 -7.10
C ALA A 297 34.81 15.89 -8.34
N LEU A 298 34.18 14.71 -8.21
CA LEU A 298 33.82 13.86 -9.36
C LEU A 298 32.74 14.50 -10.26
N LEU A 299 31.91 15.38 -9.70
CA LEU A 299 30.81 16.03 -10.41
C LEU A 299 31.17 17.40 -11.01
N ALA A 300 32.31 17.97 -10.63
CA ALA A 300 32.79 19.25 -11.15
C ALA A 300 33.24 19.12 -12.61
#